data_AF-A0A0G0R2V9-F1
#
_entry.id   AF-A0A0G0R2V9-F1
#
_cell.length_a   1.000
_cell.length_b   1.000
_cell.length_c   1.000
_cell.angle_alpha   90.00
_cell.angle_beta   90.00
_cell.angle_gamma   90.00
#
_symmetry.space_group_name_H-M   'P 1'
#
loop_
_entity.id
_entity.type
_entity.pdbx_description
1 polymer ?
#
loop_
_entity_poly.entity_id
_entity_poly.type
_entity_poly.pdbx_seq_one_letter_code
_entity_poly.pdbx_strand_id
1 'polypeptide(L)'
;MDLLFSIANAQGTTNTVGYTFYQLLYNIEYFILNPIIYLIFGLALLLFLYGVFEFIKKSDDPDERKKGGQHMLWGIIGMAIMFSAYGIINFILNTMWGISYGY
;
A
#
# COMPACT_ATOMS: atom_id res chain seq x y z
N MET A 1 32.94 5.89 -39.14
CA MET A 1 32.30 6.75 -38.13
C MET A 1 30.83 6.39 -37.95
N ASP A 2 30.07 6.08 -39.01
CA ASP A 2 28.64 5.71 -38.91
C ASP A 2 28.37 4.41 -38.14
N LEU A 3 29.25 3.40 -38.24
CA LEU A 3 29.15 2.17 -37.45
C LEU A 3 29.40 2.40 -35.95
N LEU A 4 30.22 3.39 -35.59
CA LEU A 4 30.49 3.75 -34.19
C LEU A 4 29.31 4.51 -33.57
N PHE A 5 28.58 5.32 -34.37
CA PHE A 5 27.32 5.95 -33.96
C PHE A 5 26.17 4.94 -33.83
N SER A 6 26.15 3.89 -34.66
CA SER A 6 25.16 2.79 -34.57
C SER A 6 25.33 1.97 -33.30
N ILE A 7 26.57 1.60 -32.93
CA ILE A 7 26.84 0.90 -31.66
C ILE A 7 26.69 1.80 -30.42
N ALA A 8 26.99 3.10 -30.52
CA ALA A 8 26.75 4.07 -29.43
C ALA A 8 25.24 4.23 -29.14
N ASN A 9 24.40 4.25 -30.17
CA ASN A 9 22.94 4.27 -30.02
C ASN A 9 22.35 2.88 -29.66
N ALA A 10 23.02 1.78 -30.04
CA ALA A 10 22.63 0.43 -29.63
C ALA A 10 22.92 0.17 -28.13
N GLN A 11 23.99 0.75 -27.57
CA GLN A 11 24.27 0.72 -26.13
C GLN A 11 23.32 1.61 -25.31
N GLY A 12 22.66 2.60 -25.93
CA GLY A 12 21.60 3.41 -25.32
C GLY A 12 20.24 2.73 -25.21
N THR A 13 20.09 1.50 -25.71
CA THR A 13 18.79 0.80 -25.79
C THR A 13 18.76 -0.50 -24.98
N THR A 14 19.89 -0.99 -24.45
CA THR A 14 19.95 -2.19 -23.59
C THR A 14 19.39 -1.98 -22.18
N ASN A 15 19.03 -0.74 -21.83
CA ASN A 15 18.37 -0.40 -20.57
C ASN A 15 16.89 0.02 -20.74
N THR A 16 16.21 -0.41 -21.81
CA THR A 16 14.83 0.04 -22.06
C THR A 16 13.80 -1.08 -22.06
N VAL A 17 14.21 -2.35 -22.10
CA VAL A 17 13.28 -3.50 -22.08
C VAL A 17 13.15 -4.14 -20.70
N GLY A 18 14.13 -3.93 -19.81
CA GLY A 18 14.08 -4.42 -18.43
C GLY A 18 13.33 -3.49 -17.47
N TYR A 19 13.33 -2.18 -17.71
CA TYR A 19 12.84 -1.17 -16.76
C TYR A 19 11.35 -0.85 -16.93
N THR A 20 10.71 -1.25 -18.03
CA THR A 20 9.30 -0.88 -18.32
C THR A 20 8.31 -1.57 -17.38
N PHE A 21 8.49 -2.86 -17.08
CA PHE A 21 7.60 -3.58 -16.17
C PHE A 21 7.75 -3.10 -14.72
N TYR A 22 8.98 -2.89 -14.25
CA TYR A 22 9.24 -2.30 -12.94
C TYR A 22 8.70 -0.88 -12.83
N GLN A 23 8.76 -0.10 -13.90
CA GLN A 23 8.22 1.26 -13.93
C GLN A 23 6.69 1.28 -13.94
N LEU A 24 6.03 0.27 -14.54
CA LEU A 24 4.58 0.09 -14.40
C LEU A 24 4.19 -0.27 -12.97
N LEU A 25 4.89 -1.22 -12.35
CA LEU A 25 4.64 -1.60 -10.96
C LEU A 25 4.88 -0.44 -9.98
N TYR A 26 6.00 0.27 -10.14
CA TYR A 26 6.33 1.45 -9.33
C TYR A 26 5.31 2.58 -9.50
N ASN A 27 4.89 2.85 -10.73
CA ASN A 27 3.89 3.88 -10.98
C ASN A 27 2.51 3.50 -10.40
N ILE A 28 2.10 2.23 -10.47
CA ILE A 28 0.84 1.77 -9.87
C ILE A 28 0.91 1.86 -8.35
N GLU A 29 2.00 1.40 -7.74
CA GLU A 29 2.20 1.46 -6.29
C GLU A 29 2.21 2.91 -5.79
N TYR A 30 3.01 3.76 -6.41
CA TYR A 30 3.23 5.12 -5.93
C TYR A 30 2.04 6.05 -6.19
N PHE A 31 1.40 5.97 -7.36
CA PHE A 31 0.33 6.91 -7.71
C PHE A 31 -1.06 6.47 -7.27
N ILE A 32 -1.31 5.16 -7.08
CA ILE A 32 -2.65 4.65 -6.75
C ILE A 32 -2.70 4.19 -5.30
N LEU A 33 -1.74 3.37 -4.85
CA LEU A 33 -1.83 2.75 -3.52
C LEU A 33 -1.51 3.74 -2.39
N ASN A 34 -0.43 4.53 -2.48
CA ASN A 34 -0.09 5.51 -1.45
C ASN A 34 -1.25 6.47 -1.08
N PRO A 35 -1.84 7.22 -2.03
CA PRO A 35 -2.91 8.17 -1.68
C PRO A 35 -4.16 7.49 -1.12
N ILE A 36 -4.53 6.32 -1.65
CA ILE A 36 -5.67 5.55 -1.15
C ILE A 36 -5.41 5.03 0.27
N ILE A 37 -4.20 4.53 0.55
CA ILE A 37 -3.82 4.06 1.88
C ILE A 37 -3.92 5.20 2.90
N TYR A 38 -3.35 6.38 2.62
CA TYR A 38 -3.44 7.52 3.54
C TYR A 38 -4.88 7.98 3.77
N LEU A 39 -5.71 7.99 2.71
CA LEU A 39 -7.11 8.43 2.79
C LEU A 39 -7.96 7.45 3.61
N ILE A 40 -7.85 6.15 3.33
CA ILE A 40 -8.55 5.12 4.11
C ILE A 40 -8.00 5.12 5.54
N PHE A 41 -6.71 5.42 5.78
CA PHE A 41 -6.11 5.38 7.12
C PHE A 41 -6.71 6.48 7.99
N GLY A 42 -6.85 7.68 7.44
CA GLY A 42 -7.58 8.76 8.10
C GLY A 42 -9.02 8.34 8.44
N LEU A 43 -9.76 7.76 7.49
CA LEU A 43 -11.13 7.32 7.72
C LEU A 43 -11.24 6.18 8.76
N ALA A 44 -10.37 5.18 8.68
CA ALA A 44 -10.35 4.04 9.58
C ALA A 44 -10.00 4.48 11.02
N LEU A 45 -9.03 5.38 11.17
CA LEU A 45 -8.68 5.98 12.46
C LEU A 45 -9.85 6.77 13.04
N LEU A 46 -10.56 7.56 12.22
CA LEU A 46 -11.73 8.31 12.65
C LEU A 46 -12.87 7.38 13.10
N LEU A 47 -13.19 6.34 12.33
CA LEU A 47 -14.22 5.36 12.68
C LEU A 47 -13.86 4.57 13.94
N PHE A 48 -12.57 4.21 14.09
CA PHE A 48 -12.07 3.55 15.27
C PHE A 48 -12.21 4.44 16.52
N LEU A 49 -11.76 5.69 16.44
CA LEU A 49 -11.88 6.65 17.54
C LEU A 49 -13.34 6.96 17.88
N TYR A 50 -14.21 7.10 16.87
CA TYR A 50 -15.64 7.28 17.06
C TYR A 50 -16.26 6.07 17.76
N GLY A 51 -15.93 4.85 17.32
CA GLY A 51 -16.40 3.61 17.94
C GLY A 51 -15.95 3.46 19.40
N VAL A 52 -14.70 3.79 19.73
CA VAL A 52 -14.20 3.79 21.11
C VAL A 52 -14.93 4.82 21.96
N PHE A 53 -15.12 6.03 21.44
CA PHE A 53 -15.81 7.10 22.16
C PHE A 53 -17.28 6.75 22.43
N GLU A 54 -17.97 6.17 21.45
CA GLU A 54 -19.35 5.71 21.60
C GLU A 54 -19.45 4.52 22.56
N PHE A 55 -18.50 3.58 22.50
CA PHE A 55 -18.43 2.43 23.40
C PHE A 55 -18.23 2.84 24.87
N ILE A 56 -17.37 3.84 25.13
CA ILE A 56 -17.11 4.34 26.48
C ILE A 56 -18.26 5.21 26.99
N LYS A 57 -18.82 6.11 26.15
CA LYS A 57 -19.85 7.06 26.57
C LYS A 57 -21.20 6.41 26.85
N LYS A 58 -21.51 5.29 26.18
CA LYS A 58 -22.82 4.64 26.26
C LYS A 58 -22.72 3.22 26.81
N SER A 59 -21.76 2.97 27.70
CA SER A 59 -21.51 1.65 28.30
C SER A 59 -22.70 1.09 29.11
N ASP A 60 -23.62 1.95 29.54
CA ASP A 60 -24.77 1.59 30.37
C ASP A 60 -25.94 0.99 29.58
N ASP A 61 -26.01 1.20 28.26
CA ASP A 61 -27.10 0.67 27.42
C ASP A 61 -26.58 -0.47 26.52
N PRO A 62 -27.10 -1.72 26.68
CA PRO A 62 -26.61 -2.89 25.96
C PRO A 62 -26.76 -2.81 24.43
N ASP A 63 -27.74 -2.04 23.91
CA ASP A 63 -27.93 -1.90 22.47
C ASP A 63 -26.95 -0.91 21.85
N GLU A 64 -26.69 0.19 22.55
CA GLU A 64 -25.67 1.19 22.18
C GLU A 64 -24.26 0.60 22.28
N ARG A 65 -24.02 -0.26 23.28
CA ARG A 65 -22.75 -0.98 23.44
C ARG A 65 -22.45 -1.90 22.26
N LYS A 66 -23.48 -2.54 21.69
CA LYS A 66 -23.34 -3.34 20.46
C LYS A 66 -23.00 -2.47 19.25
N LYS A 67 -23.61 -1.28 19.11
CA LYS A 67 -23.29 -0.33 18.03
C LYS A 67 -21.85 0.19 18.12
N GLY A 68 -21.42 0.64 19.29
CA GLY A 68 -20.02 1.08 19.51
C GLY A 68 -19.02 -0.05 19.20
N GLY A 69 -19.35 -1.28 19.61
CA GLY A 69 -18.60 -2.49 19.25
C GLY A 69 -18.49 -2.73 17.75
N GLN A 70 -19.58 -2.55 17.00
CA GLN A 70 -19.58 -2.67 15.54
C GLN A 70 -18.72 -1.59 14.88
N HIS A 71 -18.77 -0.33 15.32
CA HIS A 71 -17.92 0.73 14.79
C HIS A 71 -16.42 0.47 15.05
N MET A 72 -16.06 -0.06 16.22
CA MET A 72 -14.67 -0.51 16.47
C MET A 72 -14.26 -1.63 15.52
N LEU A 73 -15.15 -2.60 15.26
CA LEU A 73 -14.87 -3.70 14.34
C LEU A 73 -14.64 -3.20 12.90
N TRP A 74 -15.43 -2.24 12.42
CA TRP A 74 -15.21 -1.61 11.11
C TRP A 74 -13.86 -0.87 11.04
N GLY A 75 -13.46 -0.19 12.12
CA GLY A 75 -12.13 0.43 12.22
C GLY A 75 -11.00 -0.60 12.17
N ILE A 76 -11.13 -1.72 12.88
CA ILE A 76 -10.15 -2.82 12.89
C ILE A 76 -10.03 -3.47 11.51
N ILE A 77 -11.16 -3.71 10.84
CA ILE A 77 -11.17 -4.24 9.47
C ILE A 77 -10.43 -3.28 8.52
N GLY A 78 -10.66 -1.97 8.66
CA GLY A 78 -9.94 -0.95 7.89
C GLY A 78 -8.42 -1.02 8.10
N MET A 79 -7.97 -1.14 9.36
CA MET A 79 -6.55 -1.31 9.68
C MET A 79 -5.96 -2.63 9.16
N ALA A 80 -6.71 -3.72 9.22
CA ALA A 80 -6.28 -5.03 8.71
C ALA A 80 -6.05 -5.01 7.18
N ILE A 81 -6.93 -4.32 6.43
CA ILE A 81 -6.78 -4.14 4.98
C ILE A 81 -5.48 -3.40 4.65
N MET A 82 -5.13 -2.38 5.44
CA MET A 82 -3.87 -1.64 5.24
C MET A 82 -2.65 -2.48 5.54
N PHE A 83 -2.67 -3.23 6.64
CA PHE A 83 -1.59 -4.14 7.00
C PHE A 83 -1.37 -5.18 5.89
N SER A 84 -2.45 -5.72 5.34
CA SER A 84 -2.40 -6.66 4.22
C SER A 84 -1.80 -6.01 2.96
N ALA A 85 -2.28 -4.83 2.56
CA ALA A 85 -1.78 -4.11 1.40
C ALA A 85 -0.28 -3.76 1.54
N TYR A 86 0.11 -3.16 2.67
CA TYR A 86 1.52 -2.81 2.95
C TYR A 86 2.41 -4.07 3.01
N GLY A 87 1.92 -5.15 3.62
CA GLY A 87 2.63 -6.42 3.71
C GLY A 87 2.87 -7.04 2.34
N ILE A 88 1.87 -7.05 1.46
CA ILE A 88 2.00 -7.58 0.09
C ILE A 88 2.99 -6.73 -0.72
N ILE A 89 2.92 -5.40 -0.63
CA ILE A 89 3.87 -4.51 -1.32
C ILE A 89 5.30 -4.78 -0.85
N ASN A 90 5.52 -4.77 0.47
CA ASN A 90 6.84 -5.05 1.03
C ASN A 90 7.31 -6.47 0.68
N PHE A 91 6.41 -7.44 0.63
CA PHE A 91 6.74 -8.80 0.24
C PHE A 91 7.19 -8.87 -1.23
N ILE A 92 6.48 -8.20 -2.13
CA ILE A 92 6.83 -8.13 -3.56
C ILE A 92 8.14 -7.37 -3.74
N LEU A 93 8.32 -6.21 -3.10
CA LEU A 93 9.55 -5.44 -3.16
C LEU A 93 10.73 -6.24 -2.59
N ASN A 94 10.59 -6.84 -1.41
CA ASN A 94 11.68 -7.64 -0.83
C ASN A 94 11.97 -8.92 -1.63
N THR A 95 10.97 -9.55 -2.26
CA THR A 95 11.20 -10.73 -3.09
C THR A 95 11.89 -10.37 -4.41
N MET A 96 11.54 -9.23 -5.02
CA MET A 96 12.11 -8.78 -6.30
C MET A 96 13.49 -8.11 -6.13
N TRP A 97 13.71 -7.38 -5.02
CA TRP A 97 14.99 -6.75 -4.69
C TRP A 97 15.93 -7.68 -3.91
N GLY A 98 15.40 -8.62 -3.15
CA GLY A 98 16.16 -9.58 -2.34
C GLY A 98 16.80 -10.71 -3.14
N ILE A 99 16.38 -10.94 -4.39
CA ILE A 99 17.12 -11.83 -5.33
C ILE A 99 18.33 -11.14 -5.98
N SER A 100 18.54 -9.83 -5.78
CA SER A 100 19.68 -9.09 -6.37
C SER A 100 20.89 -8.92 -5.44
N TYR A 101 20.89 -9.52 -4.25
CA TYR A 101 22.05 -9.50 -3.34
C TYR A 101 22.42 -10.91 -2.90
N GLY A 102 22.90 -11.70 -3.85
CA GLY A 102 23.43 -13.03 -3.64
C GLY A 102 24.48 -13.38 -4.69
N TYR A 103 25.64 -12.73 -4.59
CA TYR A 103 26.90 -12.93 -5.34
C TYR A 103 26.85 -12.70 -6.85
#